data_AF-A0A954L9E3-F1
#
_entry.id   AF-A0A954L9E3-F1
#
_cell.length_a   1.000
_cell.length_b   1.000
_cell.length_c   1.000
_cell.angle_alpha   90.00
_cell.angle_beta   90.00
_cell.angle_gamma   90.00
#
_symmetry.space_group_name_H-M   'P 1'
#
loop_
_entity.id
_entity.type
_entity.pdbx_description
1 polymer ?
#
loop_
_entity_poly.entity_id
_entity_poly.type
_entity_poly.pdbx_seq_one_letter_code
_entity_poly.pdbx_strand_id
1 'polypeptide(L)'
;MKKTHALLRRSQWYSVRQRSGFTILELLVTITIIAVIMSLTLPAIMNSRASAQRLECQNHMRNVTLGVLSFESTSNGYYPSVMSPRDGRLAPWTTEILPHVEAQSVYERLDLSQPPDHRISVFVCPSDEVNLSESRGLSYVVNVGYGLMT
;
A
#
# COMPACT_ATOMS: atom_id res chain seq x y z
N MET A 1 8.67 -77.92 -43.58
CA MET A 1 9.34 -76.67 -43.15
C MET A 1 8.41 -75.50 -43.50
N LYS A 2 7.78 -74.85 -42.51
CA LYS A 2 8.08 -73.47 -42.04
C LYS A 2 8.06 -72.46 -43.22
N LYS A 3 7.22 -71.41 -43.31
CA LYS A 3 6.77 -70.47 -42.27
C LYS A 3 5.45 -69.77 -42.63
N THR A 4 4.71 -69.49 -41.57
CA THR A 4 3.59 -68.57 -41.37
C THR A 4 3.87 -67.12 -41.82
N HIS A 5 2.91 -66.50 -42.52
CA HIS A 5 2.77 -65.03 -42.59
C HIS A 5 1.49 -64.65 -41.85
N ALA A 6 1.63 -64.50 -40.52
CA ALA A 6 0.61 -63.92 -39.66
C ALA A 6 0.50 -62.42 -39.98
N LEU A 7 -0.65 -62.01 -40.52
CA LEU A 7 -1.02 -60.60 -40.65
C LEU A 7 -1.17 -60.03 -39.24
N LEU A 8 -0.17 -59.26 -38.79
CA LEU A 8 -0.25 -58.49 -37.56
C LEU A 8 -1.27 -57.36 -37.75
N ARG A 9 -2.52 -57.66 -37.43
CA ARG A 9 -3.60 -56.68 -37.29
C ARG A 9 -3.29 -55.83 -36.06
N ARG A 10 -2.61 -54.71 -36.26
CA ARG A 10 -2.41 -53.66 -35.23
C ARG A 10 -3.80 -53.27 -34.71
N SER A 11 -4.13 -53.69 -33.49
CA SER A 11 -5.28 -53.16 -32.76
C SER A 11 -4.96 -51.71 -32.41
N GLN A 12 -5.46 -50.80 -33.23
CA GLN A 12 -5.43 -49.38 -32.95
C GLN A 12 -6.45 -49.12 -31.85
N TRP A 13 -5.97 -49.02 -30.61
CA TRP A 13 -6.75 -48.62 -29.45
C TRP A 13 -7.17 -47.16 -29.63
N TYR A 14 -8.34 -46.93 -30.20
CA TYR A 14 -8.99 -45.63 -30.10
C TYR A 14 -9.46 -45.48 -28.65
N SER A 15 -8.69 -44.72 -27.87
CA SER A 15 -9.13 -44.18 -26.58
C SER A 15 -10.35 -43.28 -26.85
N VAL A 16 -11.54 -43.83 -26.64
CA VAL A 16 -12.78 -43.03 -26.63
C VAL A 16 -12.68 -42.14 -25.40
N ARG A 17 -12.25 -40.89 -25.61
CA ARG A 17 -12.26 -39.87 -24.57
C ARG A 17 -13.71 -39.60 -24.21
N GLN A 18 -14.23 -40.27 -23.18
CA GLN A 18 -15.55 -40.00 -22.66
C GLN A 18 -15.60 -38.54 -22.22
N ARG A 19 -16.42 -37.75 -22.89
CA ARG A 19 -16.70 -36.38 -22.46
C ARG A 19 -17.60 -36.47 -21.24
N SER A 20 -17.06 -36.26 -20.04
CA SER A 20 -17.89 -36.05 -18.84
C SER A 20 -18.59 -34.70 -18.99
N GLY A 21 -19.89 -34.72 -19.29
CA GLY A 21 -20.72 -33.53 -19.19
C GLY A 21 -21.04 -33.26 -17.72
N PHE A 22 -20.95 -32.00 -17.31
CA PHE A 22 -21.39 -31.57 -15.99
C PHE A 22 -22.91 -31.67 -15.92
N THR A 23 -23.45 -32.26 -14.86
CA THR A 23 -24.90 -32.27 -14.65
C THR A 23 -25.36 -30.88 -14.21
N ILE A 24 -26.59 -30.50 -14.55
CA ILE A 24 -27.20 -29.23 -14.09
C ILE A 24 -27.18 -29.15 -12.55
N LEU A 25 -27.33 -30.30 -11.89
CA LEU A 25 -27.31 -30.39 -10.43
C LEU A 25 -25.93 -30.09 -9.84
N GLU A 26 -24.85 -30.60 -10.43
CA GLU A 26 -23.49 -30.25 -9.98
C GLU A 26 -23.20 -28.75 -10.14
N LEU A 27 -23.65 -28.13 -11.23
CA LEU A 27 -23.51 -26.68 -11.40
C LEU A 27 -24.36 -25.91 -10.37
N LEU A 28 -25.57 -26.39 -10.08
CA LEU A 28 -26.48 -25.75 -9.13
C LEU A 28 -25.98 -25.84 -7.68
N VAL A 29 -25.42 -26.98 -7.27
CA VAL A 29 -24.85 -27.15 -5.93
C VAL A 29 -23.57 -26.31 -5.76
N THR A 30 -22.74 -26.20 -6.80
CA THR A 30 -21.49 -25.42 -6.71
C THR A 30 -21.75 -23.93 -6.55
N ILE A 31 -22.67 -23.35 -7.34
CA ILE A 31 -23.02 -21.93 -7.19
C ILE A 31 -23.68 -21.62 -5.84
N THR A 32 -24.48 -22.55 -5.30
CA THR A 32 -25.11 -22.36 -3.99
C THR A 32 -24.09 -22.36 -2.86
N ILE A 33 -23.10 -23.27 -2.91
CA ILE A 33 -22.00 -23.29 -1.93
C ILE A 33 -21.15 -22.02 -2.03
N ILE A 34 -20.80 -21.57 -3.24
CA ILE A 34 -20.02 -20.33 -3.44
C ILE A 34 -20.78 -19.11 -2.89
N ALA A 35 -22.09 -19.02 -3.13
CA ALA A 35 -22.92 -17.92 -2.63
C ALA A 35 -22.97 -17.84 -1.10
N VAL A 36 -23.04 -19.00 -0.42
CA VAL A 36 -22.99 -19.07 1.05
C VAL A 36 -21.63 -18.65 1.59
N ILE A 37 -20.53 -19.07 0.95
CA ILE A 37 -19.19 -18.66 1.39
C ILE A 37 -18.97 -17.17 1.16
N MET A 38 -19.43 -16.62 0.03
CA MET A 38 -19.31 -15.20 -0.29
C MET A 38 -20.13 -14.30 0.65
N SER A 39 -21.33 -14.72 1.04
CA SER A 39 -22.18 -13.94 1.96
C SER A 39 -21.56 -13.78 3.35
N LEU A 40 -20.78 -14.77 3.80
CA LEU A 40 -20.07 -14.74 5.07
C LEU A 40 -18.74 -13.96 5.00
N THR A 41 -18.10 -13.91 3.83
CA THR A 41 -16.78 -13.26 3.66
C THR A 41 -16.87 -11.76 3.38
N LEU A 42 -17.91 -11.28 2.70
CA LEU A 42 -18.10 -9.84 2.43
C LEU A 42 -18.00 -8.93 3.68
N PRO A 43 -18.71 -9.20 4.79
CA PRO A 43 -18.64 -8.34 5.98
C PRO A 43 -17.26 -8.36 6.64
N ALA A 44 -16.53 -9.48 6.54
CA ALA A 44 -15.18 -9.61 7.10
C ALA A 44 -14.14 -8.74 6.35
N ILE A 45 -14.31 -8.55 5.04
CA ILE A 45 -13.36 -7.77 4.21
C ILE A 45 -13.37 -6.28 4.61
N MET A 46 -14.52 -5.72 5.00
CA MET A 46 -14.60 -4.30 5.40
C MET A 46 -13.80 -4.00 6.67
N ASN A 47 -13.87 -4.89 7.66
CA ASN A 47 -13.09 -4.79 8.89
C ASN A 47 -11.58 -4.94 8.62
N SER A 48 -11.22 -5.80 7.68
CA SER A 48 -9.82 -5.97 7.24
C SER A 48 -9.28 -4.69 6.58
N ARG A 49 -10.08 -4.05 5.71
CA ARG A 49 -9.68 -2.79 5.06
C ARG A 49 -9.46 -1.66 6.07
N ALA A 50 -10.38 -1.49 7.02
CA ALA A 50 -10.22 -0.48 8.07
C ALA A 50 -8.97 -0.74 8.93
N SER A 51 -8.67 -2.01 9.22
CA SER A 51 -7.45 -2.40 9.94
C SER A 51 -6.18 -2.12 9.12
N ALA A 52 -6.20 -2.41 7.81
CA ALA A 52 -5.09 -2.14 6.91
C ALA A 52 -4.79 -0.64 6.81
N GLN A 53 -5.82 0.20 6.66
CA GLN A 53 -5.67 1.67 6.66
C GLN A 53 -5.08 2.18 7.98
N ARG A 54 -5.52 1.62 9.13
CA ARG A 54 -4.96 1.98 10.44
C ARG A 54 -3.49 1.58 10.57
N LEU A 55 -3.12 0.40 10.07
CA LEU A 55 -1.73 -0.05 10.04
C LEU A 55 -0.87 0.86 9.16
N GLU A 56 -1.39 1.28 8.00
CA GLU A 56 -0.72 2.23 7.11
C GLU A 56 -0.51 3.58 7.81
N CYS A 57 -1.53 4.13 8.49
CA CYS A 57 -1.37 5.35 9.28
C CYS A 57 -0.32 5.22 10.39
N GLN A 58 -0.24 4.06 11.07
CA GLN A 58 0.80 3.83 12.08
C GLN A 58 2.19 3.76 11.47
N ASN A 59 2.33 3.16 10.28
CA ASN A 59 3.60 3.09 9.58
C ASN A 59 4.03 4.49 9.08
N HIS A 60 3.12 5.27 8.52
CA HIS A 60 3.38 6.67 8.16
C HIS A 60 3.83 7.49 9.38
N MET A 61 3.12 7.40 10.52
CA MET A 61 3.54 8.08 11.75
C MET A 61 4.94 7.66 12.22
N ARG A 62 5.25 6.36 12.15
CA ARG A 62 6.58 5.85 12.51
C ARG A 62 7.66 6.42 11.59
N ASN A 63 7.42 6.42 10.27
CA ASN A 63 8.35 6.97 9.29
C ASN A 63 8.57 8.47 9.52
N VAL A 64 7.50 9.23 9.77
CA VAL A 64 7.58 10.65 10.11
C VAL A 64 8.39 10.87 11.40
N THR A 65 8.12 10.08 12.44
CA THR A 65 8.84 10.18 13.72
C THR A 65 10.33 9.90 13.55
N LEU A 66 10.68 8.83 12.82
CA LEU A 66 12.07 8.50 12.51
C LEU A 66 12.73 9.61 11.69
N GLY A 67 12.01 10.21 10.74
CA GLY A 67 12.48 11.34 9.97
C GLY A 67 12.76 12.57 10.83
N VAL A 68 11.88 12.90 11.78
CA VAL A 68 12.08 14.00 12.73
C VAL A 68 13.29 13.74 13.63
N LEU A 69 13.46 12.51 14.14
CA LEU A 69 14.62 12.15 14.95
C LEU A 69 15.94 12.19 14.14
N SER A 70 15.90 11.78 12.88
CA SER A 70 17.04 11.90 11.97
C SER A 70 17.39 13.36 11.67
N PHE A 71 16.37 14.21 11.50
CA PHE A 71 16.55 15.64 11.34
C PHE A 71 17.18 16.26 12.58
N GLU A 72 16.70 15.92 13.78
CA GLU A 72 17.20 16.43 15.06
C GLU A 72 18.69 16.08 15.26
N SER A 73 19.07 14.84 14.95
CA SER A 73 20.46 14.38 15.00
C SER A 73 21.41 15.13 14.05
N THR A 74 20.90 15.64 12.92
CA THR A 74 21.72 16.36 11.92
C THR A 74 21.66 17.87 12.09
N SER A 75 20.59 18.37 12.72
CA SER A 75 20.32 19.79 12.94
C SER A 75 20.73 20.25 14.33
N ASN A 76 21.72 19.62 14.98
CA ASN A 76 22.26 20.05 16.27
C ASN A 76 21.19 20.20 17.38
N GLY A 77 20.25 19.25 17.46
CA GLY A 77 19.19 19.23 18.48
C GLY A 77 17.96 20.09 18.17
N TYR A 78 17.92 20.74 17.00
CA TYR A 78 16.75 21.52 16.59
C TYR A 78 15.69 20.64 15.95
N TYR A 79 14.42 20.86 16.32
CA TYR A 79 13.27 20.27 15.64
C TYR A 79 12.86 21.10 14.43
N PRO A 80 12.16 20.48 13.45
CA PRO A 80 11.64 21.18 12.28
C PRO A 80 10.80 22.38 12.69
N SER A 81 11.08 23.53 12.07
CA SER A 81 10.42 24.79 12.38
C SER A 81 9.34 25.10 11.33
N VAL A 82 8.37 25.93 11.70
CA VAL A 82 7.40 26.50 10.74
C VAL A 82 8.05 27.62 9.92
N MET A 83 9.20 28.13 10.38
CA MET A 83 9.93 29.22 9.75
C MET A 83 11.37 28.81 9.49
N SER A 84 11.81 28.93 8.25
CA SER A 84 13.18 28.62 7.87
C SER A 84 14.15 29.56 8.58
N PRO A 85 15.15 29.03 9.30
CA PRO A 85 16.16 29.87 9.94
C PRO A 85 17.12 30.54 8.94
N ARG A 86 17.12 30.12 7.65
CA ARG A 86 17.95 30.74 6.61
C ARG A 86 17.38 32.06 6.11
N ASP A 87 16.08 32.05 5.77
CA ASP A 87 15.47 33.13 4.99
C ASP A 87 14.20 33.72 5.64
N GLY A 88 13.77 33.23 6.81
CA GLY A 88 12.57 33.70 7.51
C GLY A 88 11.25 33.41 6.79
N ARG A 89 11.28 32.66 5.68
CA ARG A 89 10.09 32.22 4.95
C ARG A 89 9.39 31.09 5.71
N LEU A 90 8.07 30.99 5.52
CA LEU A 90 7.30 29.83 5.97
C LEU A 90 7.88 28.58 5.30
N ALA A 91 8.53 27.74 6.10
CA ALA A 91 8.97 26.42 5.70
C ALA A 91 8.08 25.45 6.46
N PRO A 92 7.11 24.80 5.80
CA PRO A 92 6.35 23.76 6.46
C PRO A 92 7.32 22.70 6.98
N TRP A 93 7.16 22.26 8.22
CA TRP A 93 7.95 21.17 8.80
C TRP A 93 8.03 19.95 7.87
N THR A 94 6.97 19.70 7.09
CA THR A 94 6.87 18.64 6.09
C THR A 94 7.94 18.73 5.00
N THR A 95 8.37 19.94 4.62
CA THR A 95 9.43 20.15 3.63
C THR A 95 10.82 19.96 4.21
N GLU A 96 11.02 20.32 5.49
CA GLU A 96 12.30 20.17 6.19
C GLU A 96 12.63 18.71 6.49
N ILE A 97 11.63 17.92 6.89
CA ILE A 97 11.84 16.50 7.17
C ILE A 97 11.72 15.62 5.93
N LEU A 98 11.24 16.14 4.81
CA LEU A 98 11.04 15.36 3.58
C LEU A 98 12.26 14.52 3.16
N PRO A 99 13.51 15.05 3.19
CA PRO A 99 14.70 14.24 2.89
C PRO A 99 14.94 13.11 3.90
N HIS A 100 14.40 13.23 5.12
CA HIS A 100 14.56 12.24 6.19
C HIS A 100 13.45 11.17 6.24
N VAL A 101 12.36 11.31 5.47
CA VAL A 101 11.22 10.38 5.47
C VAL A 101 11.15 9.46 4.25
N GLU A 102 12.30 9.03 3.72
CA GLU A 102 12.43 8.17 2.52
C GLU A 102 11.74 8.73 1.26
N ALA A 103 11.40 10.02 1.25
CA ALA A 103 10.70 10.70 0.15
C ALA A 103 11.66 11.58 -0.68
N GLN A 104 12.92 11.18 -0.81
CA GLN A 104 13.97 11.99 -1.43
C GLN A 104 13.67 12.35 -2.90
N SER A 105 13.09 11.41 -3.66
CA SER A 105 12.69 11.69 -5.05
C SER A 105 11.60 12.77 -5.16
N VAL A 106 10.74 12.91 -4.14
CA VAL A 106 9.72 13.96 -4.08
C VAL A 106 10.37 15.30 -3.74
N TYR A 107 11.32 15.29 -2.81
CA TYR A 107 12.11 16.47 -2.43
C TYR A 107 12.83 17.10 -3.62
N GLU A 108 13.46 16.29 -4.47
CA GLU A 108 14.18 16.77 -5.65
C GLU A 108 13.29 17.43 -6.71
N ARG A 109 11.98 17.14 -6.71
CA ARG A 109 11.01 17.71 -7.65
C ARG A 109 10.25 18.91 -7.08
N LEU A 110 10.45 19.23 -5.81
CA LEU A 110 9.75 20.31 -5.15
C LEU A 110 10.42 21.66 -5.43
N ASP A 111 9.62 22.63 -5.85
CA ASP A 111 10.03 24.02 -5.89
C ASP A 111 9.91 24.60 -4.47
N LEU A 112 11.04 24.71 -3.76
CA LEU A 112 11.11 25.24 -2.39
C LEU A 112 10.72 26.72 -2.28
N SER A 113 10.57 27.44 -3.41
CA SER A 113 10.12 28.83 -3.41
C SER A 113 8.61 28.96 -3.24
N GLN A 114 7.85 27.89 -3.48
CA GLN A 114 6.40 27.82 -3.41
C GLN A 114 5.95 26.77 -2.39
N PRO A 115 4.80 26.95 -1.71
CA PRO A 115 4.24 25.91 -0.88
C PRO A 115 3.90 24.68 -1.75
N PRO A 116 4.15 23.44 -1.26
CA PRO A 116 3.81 22.24 -2.00
C PRO A 116 2.30 22.21 -2.30
N ASP A 117 1.96 22.18 -3.59
CA ASP A 117 0.56 22.19 -4.03
C ASP A 117 -0.06 20.80 -4.13
N HIS A 118 0.75 19.76 -3.92
CA HIS A 118 0.37 18.37 -3.99
C HIS A 118 0.45 17.68 -2.63
N ARG A 119 -0.49 16.78 -2.37
CA ARG A 119 -0.47 15.90 -1.20
C ARG A 119 0.73 14.94 -1.28
N ILE A 120 1.41 14.79 -0.15
CA ILE A 120 2.47 13.79 0.02
C ILE A 120 1.89 12.69 0.89
N SER A 121 1.81 11.46 0.38
CA SER A 121 1.13 10.35 1.03
C SER A 121 1.68 10.04 2.43
N VAL A 122 2.98 10.27 2.66
CA VAL A 122 3.63 9.99 3.94
C VAL A 122 3.12 10.89 5.09
N PHE A 123 2.56 12.07 4.79
CA PHE A 123 2.02 13.01 5.79
C PHE A 123 0.51 12.93 5.97
N VAL A 124 -0.14 11.97 5.31
CA VAL A 124 -1.59 11.80 5.34
C VAL A 124 -1.93 10.39 5.80
N CYS A 125 -2.94 10.30 6.67
CA CYS A 125 -3.51 9.04 7.11
C CYS A 125 -4.64 8.64 6.15
N PRO A 126 -4.61 7.46 5.53
CA PRO A 126 -5.70 6.99 4.66
C PRO A 126 -7.08 6.89 5.33
N SER A 127 -7.13 6.86 6.67
CA SER A 127 -8.39 6.89 7.45
C SER A 127 -8.91 8.31 7.71
N ASP A 128 -8.16 9.35 7.38
CA ASP A 128 -8.51 10.75 7.62
C ASP A 128 -9.17 11.37 6.37
N GLU A 129 -10.47 11.10 6.22
CA GLU A 129 -11.25 11.55 5.07
C GLU A 129 -11.35 13.08 4.95
N VAL A 130 -11.24 13.80 6.07
CA VAL A 130 -11.36 15.27 6.10
C VAL A 130 -10.18 15.89 5.36
N ASN A 131 -8.96 15.51 5.75
CA ASN A 131 -7.75 16.04 5.12
C ASN A 131 -7.52 15.45 3.72
N LEU A 132 -8.04 14.26 3.41
CA LEU A 132 -7.93 13.67 2.07
C LEU A 132 -8.69 14.45 0.98
N SER A 133 -9.69 15.25 1.36
CA SER A 133 -10.46 16.11 0.45
C SER A 133 -9.72 17.41 0.11
N GLU A 134 -8.69 17.78 0.86
CA GLU A 134 -7.94 19.02 0.67
C GLU A 134 -6.65 18.76 -0.11
N SER A 135 -6.32 19.61 -1.08
CA SER A 135 -5.09 19.45 -1.90
C SER A 135 -3.81 19.51 -1.06
N ARG A 136 -3.88 20.17 0.11
CA ARG A 136 -2.79 20.37 1.07
C ARG A 136 -3.08 19.75 2.44
N GLY A 137 -4.04 18.83 2.53
CA GLY A 137 -4.42 18.23 3.80
C GLY A 137 -3.26 17.52 4.47
N LEU A 138 -3.13 17.72 5.79
CA LEU A 138 -2.12 17.10 6.64
C LEU A 138 -2.83 16.41 7.80
N SER A 139 -2.57 15.12 7.97
CA SER A 139 -3.17 14.35 9.08
C SER A 139 -2.34 14.39 10.36
N TYR A 140 -1.08 14.79 10.25
CA TYR A 140 -0.13 14.79 11.36
C TYR A 140 0.34 16.22 11.65
N VAL A 141 0.62 16.49 12.92
CA VAL A 141 1.16 17.77 13.39
C VAL A 141 2.40 17.46 14.21
N VAL A 142 3.44 18.28 14.02
CA VAL A 142 4.68 18.19 14.78
C VAL A 142 4.81 19.43 15.64
N ASN A 143 5.21 19.25 16.89
CA ASN A 143 5.53 20.37 17.77
C ASN A 143 6.93 20.89 17.43
N VAL A 144 7.07 22.21 17.42
CA VAL A 144 8.37 22.88 17.25
C VAL A 144 9.01 23.05 18.63
N GLY A 145 10.31 22.80 18.73
CA GLY A 145 11.06 22.94 19.98
C GLY A 145 12.58 22.82 19.77
N TYR A 146 13.33 23.00 20.85
CA TYR A 146 14.77 22.76 20.88
C TYR A 146 15.07 21.67 21.91
N GLY A 147 15.77 20.62 21.50
CA GLY A 147 16.35 19.64 22.41
C GLY A 147 17.67 20.17 22.96
N LEU A 148 17.71 20.52 24.25
CA LEU A 148 18.98 20.73 24.94
C LEU A 148 19.62 19.36 25.18
N MET A 149 20.45 18.90 24.24
CA MET A 149 21.37 17.79 24.46
C MET A 149 22.50 18.27 25.38
N THR A 150 22.26 18.30 26.69
CA THR A 150 23.31 18.38 27.72
C THR A 150 23.70 16.99 28.18
#